data_AF-A0A4P7WTA5-F1
#
_entry.id   AF-A0A4P7WTA5-F1
#
_cell.length_a   1.000
_cell.length_b   1.000
_cell.length_c   1.000
_cell.angle_alpha   90.00
_cell.angle_beta   90.00
_cell.angle_gamma   90.00
#
_symmetry.space_group_name_H-M   'P 1'
#
loop_
_entity.id
_entity.type
_entity.pdbx_description
1 polymer ?
#
loop_
_entity_poly.entity_id
_entity_poly.type
_entity_poly.pdbx_seq_one_letter_code
_entity_poly.pdbx_strand_id
1 'polypeptide(L)'
;MTTITTTDLFQDQLKNFKALLNGSKMAEVSSIILAVFSVGAAFISRNNLEQAIPLLLGALAQIIYTIKYLQTNNIKQKSYTQTSLNSSVLKFKQYILKREKYEMPVMAFYMVTLVPFALRYASITVVISVCIISLALVSFLGFLAFKKVDSNIELLEITLKNKFQ
;
A
#
# COMPACT_ATOMS: atom_id res chain seq x y z
N MET A 1 31.08 10.57 23.85
CA MET A 1 30.57 9.18 23.78
C MET A 1 29.23 9.15 24.50
N THR A 2 28.12 9.16 23.76
CA THR A 2 26.78 8.99 24.32
C THR A 2 26.52 7.51 24.52
N THR A 3 26.43 7.07 25.78
CA THR A 3 26.02 5.72 26.16
C THR A 3 24.55 5.52 25.80
N ILE A 4 24.29 4.90 24.65
CA ILE A 4 22.93 4.51 24.25
C ILE A 4 22.45 3.45 25.24
N THR A 5 21.42 3.77 26.03
CA THR A 5 20.86 2.78 26.95
C THR A 5 20.02 1.76 26.18
N THR A 6 19.89 0.55 26.71
CA THR A 6 19.09 -0.52 26.10
C THR A 6 17.61 -0.16 25.96
N THR A 7 17.14 0.79 26.74
CA THR A 7 15.79 1.38 26.71
C THR A 7 15.62 2.33 25.51
N ASP A 8 16.61 3.20 25.26
CA ASP A 8 16.58 4.14 24.12
C ASP A 8 16.54 3.38 22.78
N LEU A 9 17.37 2.34 22.65
CA LEU A 9 17.41 1.49 21.46
C LEU A 9 16.05 0.82 21.17
N PHE A 10 15.36 0.32 22.21
CA PHE A 10 14.05 -0.31 22.03
C PHE A 10 12.98 0.70 21.60
N GLN A 11 13.01 1.91 22.15
CA GLN A 11 12.08 2.98 21.77
C GLN A 11 12.30 3.42 20.31
N ASP A 12 13.55 3.49 19.85
CA ASP A 12 13.87 3.81 18.46
C ASP A 12 13.38 2.72 17.49
N GLN A 13 13.61 1.44 17.83
CA GLN A 13 13.07 0.32 17.05
C GLN A 13 11.54 0.37 16.96
N LEU A 14 10.89 0.66 18.09
CA LEU A 14 9.44 0.78 18.20
C LEU A 14 8.90 1.95 17.37
N LYS A 15 9.60 3.09 17.37
CA LYS A 15 9.29 4.27 16.56
C LYS A 15 9.42 3.98 15.06
N ASN A 16 10.49 3.32 14.64
CA ASN A 16 10.71 2.92 13.26
C ASN A 16 9.62 1.97 12.77
N PHE A 17 9.27 0.97 13.58
CA PHE A 17 8.19 0.04 13.25
C PHE A 17 6.82 0.74 13.16
N LYS A 18 6.51 1.68 14.06
CA LYS A 18 5.30 2.49 13.98
C LYS A 18 5.26 3.34 12.70
N ALA A 19 6.39 3.89 12.27
CA ALA A 19 6.47 4.65 11.02
C ALA A 19 6.13 3.77 9.80
N LEU A 20 6.63 2.53 9.76
CA LEU A 20 6.31 1.55 8.71
C LEU A 20 4.82 1.19 8.68
N LEU A 21 4.23 0.98 9.86
CA LEU A 21 2.78 0.72 9.99
C LEU A 21 1.95 1.92 9.51
N ASN A 22 2.36 3.15 9.87
CA ASN A 22 1.67 4.36 9.43
C ASN A 22 1.74 4.52 7.90
N GLY A 23 2.90 4.25 7.28
CA GLY A 23 3.01 4.24 5.82
C GLY A 23 2.06 3.23 5.15
N SER A 24 1.88 2.06 5.77
CA SER A 24 0.94 1.04 5.28
C SER A 24 -0.53 1.46 5.44
N LYS A 25 -0.88 2.13 6.54
CA LYS A 25 -2.21 2.73 6.72
C LYS A 25 -2.51 3.83 5.70
N MET A 26 -1.51 4.62 5.31
CA MET A 26 -1.70 5.62 4.25
C MET A 26 -2.06 4.96 2.92
N ALA A 27 -1.43 3.84 2.57
CA ALA A 27 -1.79 3.09 1.37
C ALA A 27 -3.22 2.53 1.42
N GLU A 28 -3.67 2.05 2.58
CA GLU A 28 -5.06 1.65 2.82
C GLU A 28 -6.04 2.81 2.56
N VAL A 29 -5.75 4.00 3.12
CA VAL A 29 -6.57 5.19 2.90
C VAL A 29 -6.57 5.61 1.42
N SER A 30 -5.42 5.59 0.75
CA SER A 30 -5.34 5.92 -0.67
C SER A 30 -6.20 4.99 -1.53
N SER A 31 -6.20 3.68 -1.26
CA SER A 31 -7.04 2.71 -1.96
C SER A 31 -8.54 3.00 -1.75
N ILE A 32 -8.94 3.37 -0.53
CA ILE A 32 -10.33 3.77 -0.24
C ILE A 32 -10.70 5.03 -1.02
N ILE A 33 -9.82 6.03 -1.09
CA ILE A 33 -10.06 7.27 -1.85
C ILE A 33 -10.28 6.95 -3.34
N LEU A 34 -9.48 6.05 -3.92
CA LEU A 34 -9.65 5.61 -5.32
C LEU A 34 -10.99 4.91 -5.54
N ALA A 35 -11.41 4.07 -4.60
CA ALA A 35 -12.73 3.44 -4.65
C ALA A 35 -13.87 4.48 -4.61
N VAL A 36 -13.78 5.46 -3.70
CA VAL A 36 -14.77 6.55 -3.59
C VAL A 36 -14.81 7.39 -4.86
N PHE A 37 -13.65 7.72 -5.44
CA PHE A 37 -13.57 8.43 -6.71
C PHE A 37 -14.29 7.67 -7.83
N SER A 38 -14.05 6.35 -7.93
CA SER A 38 -14.69 5.51 -8.94
C SER A 38 -16.21 5.42 -8.77
N VAL A 39 -16.69 5.30 -7.53
CA VAL A 39 -18.14 5.33 -7.24
C VAL A 39 -18.74 6.70 -7.59
N GLY A 40 -18.06 7.79 -7.26
CA GLY A 40 -18.49 9.14 -7.62
C GLY A 40 -18.57 9.34 -9.14
N ALA A 41 -17.54 8.91 -9.87
CA ALA A 41 -17.52 8.95 -11.34
C ALA A 41 -18.62 8.07 -11.96
N ALA A 42 -18.91 6.90 -11.37
CA ALA A 42 -19.98 6.02 -11.81
C ALA A 42 -21.35 6.68 -11.64
N PHE A 43 -21.56 7.39 -10.53
CA PHE A 43 -22.79 8.13 -10.28
C PHE A 43 -23.00 9.28 -11.29
N ILE A 44 -21.94 10.01 -11.64
CA ILE A 44 -21.97 11.04 -12.69
C ILE A 44 -22.31 10.43 -14.05
N SER A 45 -21.85 9.21 -14.30
CA SER A 45 -22.00 8.51 -15.58
C SER A 45 -23.16 7.51 -15.59
N ARG A 46 -24.08 7.59 -14.63
CA ARG A 46 -25.15 6.59 -14.41
C ARG A 46 -26.05 6.33 -15.62
N ASN A 47 -26.14 7.28 -16.54
CA ASN A 47 -26.93 7.16 -17.77
C ASN A 47 -26.18 6.43 -18.89
N ASN A 48 -24.87 6.18 -18.73
CA ASN A 48 -24.04 5.44 -19.67
C ASN A 48 -23.42 4.22 -18.97
N LEU A 49 -24.04 3.07 -19.18
CA LEU A 49 -23.63 1.80 -18.57
C LEU A 49 -22.21 1.37 -18.98
N GLU A 50 -21.77 1.71 -20.21
CA GLU A 50 -20.43 1.41 -20.70
C GLU A 50 -19.34 2.14 -19.90
N GLN A 51 -19.69 3.24 -19.24
CA GLN A 51 -18.80 3.98 -18.35
C GLN A 51 -19.02 3.58 -16.89
N ALA A 52 -20.27 3.45 -16.46
CA ALA A 52 -20.60 3.17 -15.06
C ALA A 52 -20.17 1.77 -14.60
N ILE A 53 -20.36 0.73 -15.42
CA ILE A 53 -20.03 -0.65 -15.03
C ILE A 53 -18.52 -0.82 -14.79
N PRO A 54 -17.62 -0.42 -15.71
CA PRO A 54 -16.18 -0.49 -15.46
C PRO A 54 -15.78 0.24 -14.19
N LEU A 55 -16.27 1.46 -13.96
CA LEU A 55 -15.96 2.23 -12.75
C LEU A 55 -16.37 1.50 -11.45
N LEU A 56 -17.54 0.85 -11.44
CA LEU A 56 -17.96 0.03 -10.30
C LEU A 56 -17.07 -1.20 -10.10
N LEU A 57 -16.62 -1.84 -11.17
CA LEU A 57 -15.64 -2.93 -11.10
C LEU A 57 -14.29 -2.44 -10.56
N GLY A 58 -13.85 -1.24 -10.96
CA GLY A 58 -12.67 -0.59 -10.43
C GLY A 58 -12.77 -0.32 -8.93
N ALA A 59 -13.90 0.22 -8.49
CA ALA A 59 -14.19 0.43 -7.07
C ALA A 59 -14.17 -0.89 -6.29
N LEU A 60 -14.82 -1.94 -6.82
CA LEU A 60 -14.85 -3.26 -6.20
C LEU A 60 -13.45 -3.87 -6.08
N ALA A 61 -12.62 -3.75 -7.11
CA ALA A 61 -11.23 -4.21 -7.08
C ALA A 61 -10.42 -3.50 -5.98
N GLN A 62 -10.56 -2.18 -5.82
CA GLN A 62 -9.90 -1.43 -4.76
C GLN A 62 -10.41 -1.83 -3.37
N ILE A 63 -11.72 -2.04 -3.19
CA ILE A 63 -12.29 -2.51 -1.91
C ILE A 63 -11.75 -3.90 -1.55
N ILE A 64 -11.76 -4.84 -2.49
CA ILE A 64 -11.22 -6.19 -2.29
C ILE A 64 -9.72 -6.12 -1.97
N TYR A 65 -8.98 -5.29 -2.70
CA TYR A 65 -7.56 -5.09 -2.47
C TYR A 65 -7.28 -4.56 -1.06
N THR A 66 -8.05 -3.56 -0.63
CA THR A 66 -7.96 -3.00 0.71
C THR A 66 -8.20 -4.06 1.78
N ILE A 67 -9.31 -4.79 1.70
CA ILE A 67 -9.71 -5.77 2.71
C ILE A 67 -8.71 -6.95 2.78
N LYS A 68 -8.28 -7.48 1.62
CA LYS A 68 -7.45 -8.69 1.58
C LYS A 68 -5.96 -8.42 1.77
N TYR A 69 -5.45 -7.29 1.30
CA TYR A 69 -4.00 -7.07 1.15
C TYR A 69 -3.48 -5.80 1.81
N LEU A 70 -4.31 -4.79 2.09
CA LEU A 70 -3.85 -3.56 2.74
C LEU A 70 -4.16 -3.49 4.23
N GLN A 71 -5.22 -4.15 4.71
CA GLN A 71 -5.60 -4.08 6.13
C GLN A 71 -4.46 -4.52 7.07
N THR A 72 -4.05 -3.59 7.92
CA THR A 72 -3.02 -3.82 8.95
C THR A 72 -3.59 -4.25 10.30
N ASN A 73 -4.90 -4.47 10.39
CA ASN A 73 -5.64 -4.73 11.63
C ASN A 73 -5.15 -5.94 12.42
N ASN A 74 -4.53 -6.92 11.75
CA ASN A 74 -3.97 -8.13 12.35
C ASN A 74 -2.52 -7.96 12.83
N ILE A 75 -1.88 -6.84 12.46
CA ILE A 75 -0.52 -6.46 12.86
C ILE A 75 -0.66 -5.40 13.96
N LYS A 76 -1.36 -5.75 15.04
CA LYS A 76 -1.38 -4.91 16.25
C LYS A 76 -0.07 -5.12 17.00
N GLN A 77 0.60 -4.03 17.32
CA GLN A 77 1.67 -4.02 18.30
C GLN A 77 1.08 -4.36 19.68
N LYS A 78 0.95 -5.66 19.96
CA LYS A 78 0.60 -6.14 21.30
C LYS A 78 1.90 -6.28 22.09
N SER A 79 1.95 -5.59 23.22
CA SER A 79 2.99 -5.61 24.27
C SER A 79 4.34 -4.95 23.97
N TYR A 80 4.87 -4.27 25.00
CA TYR A 80 6.12 -3.49 25.05
C TYR A 80 7.37 -4.37 25.24
N THR A 81 7.42 -5.55 24.60
CA THR A 81 8.52 -6.51 24.78
C THR A 81 9.31 -6.73 23.49
N GLN A 82 10.59 -7.11 23.60
CA GLN A 82 11.45 -7.38 22.44
C GLN A 82 10.89 -8.53 21.57
N THR A 83 10.38 -9.59 22.20
CA THR A 83 9.84 -10.77 21.53
C THR A 83 8.56 -10.47 20.75
N SER A 84 7.67 -9.64 21.30
CA SER A 84 6.45 -9.23 20.61
C SER A 84 6.72 -8.27 19.46
N LEU A 85 7.72 -7.39 19.59
CA LEU A 85 8.18 -6.54 18.49
C LEU A 85 8.73 -7.40 17.35
N ASN A 86 9.58 -8.40 17.65
CA ASN A 86 10.12 -9.32 16.64
C ASN A 86 9.00 -10.10 15.91
N SER A 87 8.03 -10.65 16.64
CA SER A 87 6.87 -11.31 16.03
C SER A 87 6.07 -10.37 15.12
N SER A 88 5.93 -9.09 15.51
CA SER A 88 5.21 -8.08 14.73
C SER A 88 5.95 -7.69 13.45
N VAL A 89 7.28 -7.57 13.51
CA VAL A 89 8.14 -7.30 12.35
C VAL A 89 8.06 -8.45 11.34
N LEU A 90 8.13 -9.70 11.79
CA LEU A 90 8.00 -10.87 10.90
C LEU A 90 6.64 -10.93 10.21
N LYS A 91 5.55 -10.68 10.93
CA LYS A 91 4.21 -10.59 10.35
C LYS A 91 4.11 -9.43 9.34
N PHE A 92 4.74 -8.30 9.64
CA PHE A 92 4.79 -7.16 8.75
C PHE A 92 5.56 -7.45 7.47
N LYS A 93 6.69 -8.16 7.55
CA LYS A 93 7.45 -8.63 6.38
C LYS A 93 6.60 -9.50 5.45
N GLN A 94 5.89 -10.48 6.01
CA GLN A 94 4.98 -11.34 5.24
C GLN A 94 3.83 -10.54 4.59
N TYR A 95 3.34 -9.52 5.29
CA TYR A 95 2.33 -8.60 4.77
C TYR A 95 2.87 -7.79 3.58
N ILE A 96 4.07 -7.21 3.69
CA ILE A 96 4.69 -6.42 2.63
C ILE A 96 4.93 -7.26 1.38
N LEU A 97 5.46 -8.48 1.51
CA LEU A 97 5.69 -9.39 0.38
C LEU A 97 4.38 -9.74 -0.36
N LYS A 98 3.29 -9.95 0.38
CA LYS A 98 1.97 -10.18 -0.23
C LYS A 98 1.50 -8.93 -0.95
N ARG A 99 1.61 -7.76 -0.33
CA ARG A 99 1.19 -6.49 -0.92
C ARG A 99 1.94 -6.20 -2.22
N GLU A 100 3.27 -6.32 -2.21
CA GLU A 100 4.12 -6.10 -3.38
C GLU A 100 3.68 -6.95 -4.59
N LYS A 101 3.36 -8.22 -4.36
CA LYS A 101 2.89 -9.15 -5.40
C LYS A 101 1.58 -8.70 -6.07
N TYR A 102 0.67 -8.08 -5.33
CA TYR A 102 -0.68 -7.76 -5.82
C TYR A 102 -0.88 -6.28 -6.17
N GLU A 103 0.01 -5.38 -5.75
CA GLU A 103 -0.13 -3.94 -5.95
C GLU A 103 -0.23 -3.58 -7.44
N MET A 104 0.72 -4.07 -8.26
CA MET A 104 0.77 -3.70 -9.67
C MET A 104 -0.38 -4.30 -10.51
N PRO A 105 -0.73 -5.60 -10.37
CA PRO A 105 -1.89 -6.15 -11.09
C PRO A 105 -3.21 -5.44 -10.76
N VAL A 106 -3.43 -5.09 -9.49
CA VAL A 106 -4.63 -4.37 -9.06
C VAL A 106 -4.66 -2.95 -9.65
N MET A 107 -3.53 -2.23 -9.59
CA MET A 107 -3.44 -0.89 -10.16
C MET A 107 -3.61 -0.90 -11.69
N ALA A 108 -3.03 -1.87 -12.38
CA ALA A 108 -3.21 -2.04 -13.82
C ALA A 108 -4.68 -2.29 -14.17
N PHE A 109 -5.34 -3.22 -13.48
CA PHE A 109 -6.77 -3.49 -13.66
C PHE A 109 -7.61 -2.23 -13.41
N TYR A 110 -7.36 -1.55 -12.29
CA TYR A 110 -8.05 -0.31 -11.93
C TYR A 110 -7.90 0.76 -13.02
N MET A 111 -6.71 0.96 -13.57
CA MET A 111 -6.49 1.94 -14.63
C MET A 111 -7.27 1.62 -15.90
N VAL A 112 -7.37 0.35 -16.28
CA VAL A 112 -8.20 -0.08 -17.42
C VAL A 112 -9.67 0.26 -17.19
N THR A 113 -10.17 0.12 -15.96
CA THR A 113 -11.57 0.46 -15.64
C THR A 113 -11.89 1.96 -15.77
N LEU A 114 -10.89 2.83 -15.69
CA LEU A 114 -11.07 4.29 -15.85
C LEU A 114 -11.12 4.71 -17.33
N VAL A 115 -10.63 3.88 -18.26
CA VAL A 115 -10.48 4.23 -19.68
C VAL A 115 -11.81 4.66 -20.31
N PRO A 116 -12.92 3.90 -20.18
CA PRO A 116 -14.20 4.27 -20.81
C PRO A 116 -14.73 5.62 -20.33
N PHE A 117 -14.50 5.95 -19.05
CA PHE A 117 -14.87 7.24 -18.47
C PHE A 117 -13.97 8.37 -18.99
N ALA A 118 -12.65 8.15 -19.05
CA ALA A 118 -11.70 9.16 -19.51
C ALA A 118 -11.89 9.53 -20.99
N LEU A 119 -12.31 8.57 -21.83
CA LEU A 119 -12.60 8.79 -23.25
C LEU A 119 -13.75 9.78 -23.50
N ARG A 120 -14.56 10.10 -22.49
CA ARG A 120 -15.56 11.17 -22.56
C ARG A 120 -14.93 12.56 -22.69
N TYR A 121 -13.73 12.75 -22.18
CA TYR A 121 -13.08 14.06 -22.04
C TYR A 121 -11.83 14.21 -22.90
N ALA A 122 -11.23 13.12 -23.35
CA ALA A 122 -9.98 13.11 -24.09
C ALA A 122 -9.96 12.04 -25.18
N SER A 123 -9.11 12.23 -26.19
CA SER A 123 -8.91 11.25 -27.26
C SER A 123 -8.23 9.98 -26.76
N ILE A 124 -8.45 8.87 -27.47
CA ILE A 124 -7.90 7.56 -27.11
C ILE A 124 -6.38 7.57 -26.97
N THR A 125 -5.67 8.28 -27.85
CA THR A 125 -4.21 8.43 -27.80
C THR A 125 -3.76 9.08 -26.49
N VAL A 126 -4.46 10.14 -26.05
CA VAL A 126 -4.14 10.84 -24.80
C VAL A 126 -4.43 9.93 -23.60
N VAL A 127 -5.60 9.29 -23.56
CA VAL A 127 -5.99 8.41 -22.45
C VAL A 127 -5.01 7.26 -22.28
N ILE A 128 -4.66 6.56 -23.37
CA ILE A 128 -3.70 5.44 -23.32
C ILE A 128 -2.32 5.92 -22.88
N SER A 129 -1.84 7.05 -23.41
CA SER A 129 -0.53 7.62 -23.02
C SER A 129 -0.48 7.93 -21.53
N VAL A 130 -1.54 8.57 -20.99
CA VAL A 130 -1.64 8.88 -19.56
C VAL A 130 -1.69 7.60 -18.72
N CYS A 131 -2.45 6.58 -19.15
CA CYS A 131 -2.49 5.30 -18.45
C CYS A 131 -1.11 4.63 -18.37
N ILE A 132 -0.38 4.57 -19.48
CA ILE A 132 0.96 3.95 -19.53
C ILE A 132 1.95 4.73 -18.67
N ILE A 133 1.99 6.06 -18.80
CA ILE A 133 2.90 6.91 -18.03
C ILE A 133 2.61 6.78 -16.53
N SER A 134 1.32 6.81 -16.15
CA SER A 134 0.91 6.68 -14.75
C SER A 134 1.27 5.31 -14.18
N LEU A 135 1.07 4.23 -14.94
CA LEU A 135 1.45 2.89 -14.51
C LEU A 135 2.98 2.74 -14.37
N ALA A 136 3.75 3.30 -15.30
CA ALA A 136 5.21 3.32 -15.19
C ALA A 136 5.68 4.09 -13.95
N LEU A 137 5.07 5.25 -13.68
CA LEU A 137 5.37 6.07 -12.51
C LEU A 137 5.02 5.33 -11.21
N VAL A 138 3.82 4.74 -11.12
CA VAL A 138 3.38 3.96 -9.94
C VAL A 138 4.28 2.76 -9.73
N SER A 139 4.68 2.05 -10.80
CA SER A 139 5.61 0.92 -10.71
C SER A 139 6.96 1.34 -10.15
N PHE A 140 7.52 2.44 -10.67
CA PHE A 140 8.82 2.94 -10.25
C PHE A 140 8.80 3.43 -8.80
N LEU A 141 7.78 4.22 -8.42
CA LEU A 141 7.62 4.68 -7.04
C LEU A 141 7.35 3.53 -6.07
N GLY A 142 6.55 2.55 -6.49
CA GLY A 142 6.29 1.32 -5.74
C GLY A 142 7.58 0.55 -5.48
N PHE A 143 8.39 0.31 -6.51
CA PHE A 143 9.69 -0.36 -6.38
C PHE A 143 10.61 0.36 -5.39
N LEU A 144 10.74 1.69 -5.48
CA LEU A 144 11.55 2.46 -4.53
C LEU A 144 11.02 2.37 -3.10
N ALA A 145 9.69 2.43 -2.93
CA ALA A 145 9.05 2.32 -1.63
C ALA A 145 9.28 0.94 -1.00
N PHE A 146 9.05 -0.14 -1.75
CA PHE A 146 9.26 -1.51 -1.28
C PHE A 146 10.72 -1.77 -0.94
N LYS A 147 11.66 -1.37 -1.80
CA LYS A 147 13.10 -1.48 -1.51
C LYS A 147 13.50 -0.78 -0.21
N LYS A 148 12.95 0.42 0.04
CA LYS A 148 13.20 1.16 1.29
C LYS A 148 12.57 0.46 2.50
N VAL A 149 11.37 -0.08 2.37
CA VAL A 149 10.69 -0.82 3.43
C VAL A 149 11.45 -2.09 3.78
N ASP A 150 11.90 -2.87 2.79
CA ASP A 150 12.66 -4.09 3.00
C ASP A 150 13.98 -3.82 3.72
N SER A 151 14.71 -2.78 3.32
CA SER A 151 15.95 -2.37 4.00
C SER A 151 15.69 -1.99 5.47
N ASN A 152 14.59 -1.27 5.75
CA ASN A 152 14.22 -0.92 7.13
C ASN A 152 13.80 -2.15 7.96
N ILE A 153 13.13 -3.13 7.35
CA ILE A 153 12.76 -4.39 8.01
C ILE A 153 14.02 -5.20 8.32
N GLU A 154 14.95 -5.31 7.39
CA GLU A 154 16.22 -6.03 7.58
C GLU A 154 17.06 -5.41 8.70
N LEU A 155 17.17 -4.08 8.74
CA LEU A 155 17.84 -3.36 9.83
C LEU A 155 17.18 -3.62 11.20
N LEU A 156 15.84 -3.64 11.24
CA LEU A 156 15.09 -4.01 12.44
C LEU A 156 15.38 -5.47 12.85
N GLU A 157 15.36 -6.42 11.91
CA GLU A 157 15.64 -7.84 12.19
C GLU A 157 17.07 -8.06 12.73
N ILE A 158 18.08 -7.42 12.14
CA ILE A 158 19.49 -7.52 12.60
C ILE A 158 19.63 -6.95 14.01
N THR A 159 19.09 -5.75 14.25
CA THR A 159 19.22 -5.07 15.54
C THR A 159 18.39 -5.76 16.64
N LEU A 160 17.31 -6.44 16.27
CA LEU A 160 16.55 -7.29 17.18
C LEU A 160 17.33 -8.57 17.54
N LYS A 161 17.99 -9.24 16.57
CA LYS A 161 18.77 -10.47 16.79
C LYS A 161 20.03 -10.27 17.62
N ASN A 162 20.78 -9.17 17.37
CA ASN A 162 22.03 -8.88 18.08
C ASN A 162 21.86 -8.55 19.58
N LYS A 163 20.62 -8.48 20.09
CA LYS A 163 20.31 -8.26 21.52
C LYS A 163 19.88 -9.55 22.25
N PHE A 164 19.71 -10.65 21.52
CA PHE A 164 19.43 -11.99 22.06
C PHE A 164 20.69 -12.87 22.11
N GLN A 165 21.83 -12.36 21.65
CA GLN A 165 23.18 -12.89 21.90
C GLN A 165 23.86 -12.01 22.95
#